data_AF-A0A7Y5I304-F1
#
_entry.id   AF-A0A7Y5I304-F1
#
_cell.length_a   1.000
_cell.length_b   1.000
_cell.length_c   1.000
_cell.angle_alpha   90.00
_cell.angle_beta   90.00
_cell.angle_gamma   90.00
#
_symmetry.space_group_name_H-M   'P 1'
#
loop_
_entity.id
_entity.type
_entity.pdbx_description
1 polymer ?
#
loop_
_entity_poly.entity_id
_entity_poly.type
_entity_poly.pdbx_seq_one_letter_code
_entity_poly.pdbx_strand_id
1 'polypeptide(L)'
;MARPGFLAITAVGCLVGMASAQAAGGVDGARALLTLLLALMLHAAANMLNDHADALNGADAANTQGLFPFTGGSRLVQGGVVQARDMRNVALALLALAVPGGLWLTLHSSPALLLVGLAGMLLGWAYSMPPLALMSRGLGELAVGLAWGLMVVGADYVQRGQFALAPLAAG
;
A
#
# COMPACT_ATOMS: atom_id res chain seq x y z
N MET A 1 7.42 -7.03 11.46
CA MET A 1 7.89 -6.38 10.22
C MET A 1 6.82 -5.48 9.62
N ALA A 2 5.70 -6.02 9.13
CA ALA A 2 4.72 -5.26 8.34
C ALA A 2 3.81 -4.24 9.09
N ARG A 3 4.11 -3.91 10.36
CA ARG A 3 3.30 -3.02 11.24
C ARG A 3 1.78 -3.32 11.17
N PRO A 4 1.32 -4.47 11.68
CA PRO A 4 -0.03 -5.01 11.40
C PRO A 4 -1.19 -4.09 11.78
N GLY A 5 -1.03 -3.18 12.76
CA GLY A 5 -2.04 -2.16 13.07
C GLY A 5 -2.36 -1.23 11.90
N PHE A 6 -1.36 -0.90 11.07
CA PHE A 6 -1.55 -0.08 9.87
C PHE A 6 -2.17 -0.86 8.70
N LEU A 7 -2.21 -2.19 8.75
CA LEU A 7 -2.87 -2.98 7.71
C LEU A 7 -4.40 -2.94 7.85
N ALA A 8 -4.93 -2.59 9.03
CA ALA A 8 -6.37 -2.43 9.25
C ALA A 8 -6.97 -1.34 8.34
N ILE A 9 -6.28 -0.22 8.15
CA ILE A 9 -6.76 0.85 7.26
C ILE A 9 -6.79 0.40 5.78
N THR A 10 -5.92 -0.55 5.38
CA THR A 10 -6.02 -1.18 4.06
C THR A 10 -7.28 -2.00 3.91
N ALA A 11 -7.60 -2.83 4.91
CA ALA A 11 -8.83 -3.60 4.87
C ALA A 11 -10.04 -2.67 4.77
N VAL A 12 -10.07 -1.59 5.57
CA VAL A 12 -11.14 -0.58 5.51
C VAL A 12 -11.22 0.06 4.13
N GLY A 13 -10.12 0.55 3.55
CA GLY A 13 -10.12 1.18 2.22
C GLY A 13 -10.63 0.24 1.12
N CYS A 14 -10.20 -1.02 1.14
CA CYS A 14 -10.72 -2.03 0.22
C CYS A 14 -12.23 -2.26 0.41
N LEU A 15 -12.70 -2.35 1.66
CA LEU A 15 -14.12 -2.52 1.97
C LEU A 15 -14.96 -1.31 1.52
N VAL A 16 -14.45 -0.08 1.63
CA VAL A 16 -15.13 1.11 1.11
C VAL A 16 -15.30 1.03 -0.40
N GLY A 17 -14.23 0.69 -1.13
CA GLY A 17 -14.30 0.50 -2.59
C GLY A 17 -15.26 -0.63 -2.99
N MET A 18 -15.23 -1.76 -2.28
CA MET A 18 -16.15 -2.88 -2.52
C MET A 18 -17.60 -2.54 -2.18
N ALA A 19 -17.86 -1.78 -1.10
CA ALA A 19 -19.20 -1.34 -0.73
C ALA A 19 -19.77 -0.38 -1.78
N SER A 20 -18.93 0.51 -2.32
CA SER A 20 -19.27 1.35 -3.46
C SER A 20 -19.69 0.48 -4.66
N ALA A 21 -18.91 -0.53 -5.03
CA ALA A 21 -19.27 -1.44 -6.13
C ALA A 21 -20.54 -2.27 -5.85
N GLN A 22 -20.73 -2.72 -4.60
CA GLN A 22 -21.92 -3.43 -4.17
C GLN A 22 -23.19 -2.60 -4.38
N ALA A 23 -23.13 -1.28 -4.12
CA ALA A 23 -24.24 -0.36 -4.36
C ALA A 23 -24.56 -0.16 -5.86
N ALA A 24 -23.66 -0.54 -6.76
CA ALA A 24 -23.75 -0.28 -8.20
C ALA A 24 -23.96 -1.51 -9.09
N GLY A 25 -24.05 -2.72 -8.52
CA GLY A 25 -24.30 -3.93 -9.31
C GLY A 25 -23.79 -5.23 -8.70
N GLY A 26 -22.99 -5.16 -7.63
CA GLY A 26 -22.57 -6.31 -6.85
C GLY A 26 -21.06 -6.50 -6.78
N VAL A 27 -20.66 -7.54 -6.04
CA VAL A 27 -19.26 -7.88 -5.78
C VAL A 27 -19.05 -9.36 -6.08
N ASP A 28 -17.95 -9.66 -6.76
CA ASP A 28 -17.44 -11.02 -6.92
C ASP A 28 -16.51 -11.36 -5.76
N GLY A 29 -16.85 -12.41 -5.02
CA GLY A 29 -16.13 -12.80 -3.80
C GLY A 29 -14.67 -13.19 -4.04
N ALA A 30 -14.35 -13.80 -5.18
CA ALA A 30 -12.99 -14.22 -5.50
C ALA A 30 -12.11 -13.01 -5.83
N ARG A 31 -12.60 -12.10 -6.68
CA ARG A 31 -11.95 -10.83 -6.99
C ARG A 31 -11.81 -9.95 -5.75
N ALA A 32 -12.81 -9.93 -4.87
CA ALA A 32 -12.79 -9.18 -3.61
C ALA A 32 -11.70 -9.68 -2.65
N LEU A 33 -11.66 -10.99 -2.42
CA LEU A 33 -10.65 -11.62 -1.57
C LEU A 33 -9.25 -11.38 -2.11
N LEU A 34 -9.05 -11.60 -3.41
CA LEU A 34 -7.73 -11.39 -4.04
C LEU A 34 -7.31 -9.91 -3.97
N THR A 35 -8.24 -8.96 -4.20
CA THR A 35 -7.97 -7.53 -4.05
C THR A 35 -7.47 -7.21 -2.64
N LEU A 36 -8.16 -7.70 -1.61
CA LEU A 36 -7.78 -7.47 -0.22
C LEU A 36 -6.39 -8.04 0.09
N LEU A 37 -6.12 -9.28 -0.33
CA LEU A 37 -4.83 -9.93 -0.10
C LEU A 37 -3.69 -9.15 -0.78
N LEU A 38 -3.86 -8.76 -2.04
CA LEU A 38 -2.86 -8.00 -2.78
C LEU A 38 -2.64 -6.61 -2.18
N ALA A 39 -3.72 -5.91 -1.79
CA ALA A 39 -3.64 -4.63 -1.13
C ALA A 39 -2.84 -4.69 0.19
N LEU A 40 -3.09 -5.72 1.00
CA LEU A 40 -2.35 -5.96 2.24
C LEU A 40 -0.87 -6.26 1.97
N MET A 41 -0.57 -7.07 0.95
CA MET A 41 0.81 -7.36 0.54
C MET A 41 1.55 -6.12 0.06
N LEU A 42 0.90 -5.29 -0.76
CA LEU A 42 1.49 -4.05 -1.28
C LEU A 42 1.73 -3.03 -0.16
N HIS A 43 0.79 -2.86 0.78
CA HIS A 43 1.00 -1.98 1.93
C HIS A 43 2.08 -2.52 2.87
N ALA A 44 2.13 -3.83 3.11
CA ALA A 44 3.21 -4.45 3.86
C ALA A 44 4.58 -4.20 3.20
N ALA A 45 4.68 -4.34 1.87
CA ALA A 45 5.88 -4.02 1.13
C ALA A 45 6.28 -2.54 1.27
N ALA A 46 5.32 -1.61 1.18
CA ALA A 46 5.57 -0.19 1.38
C ALA A 46 6.09 0.11 2.79
N ASN A 47 5.51 -0.50 3.84
CA ASN A 47 5.99 -0.37 5.22
C ASN A 47 7.44 -0.87 5.38
N MET A 48 7.79 -1.95 4.70
CA MET A 48 9.14 -2.51 4.76
C MET A 48 10.16 -1.70 3.95
N LEU A 49 9.76 -1.10 2.82
CA LEU A 49 10.57 -0.12 2.11
C LEU A 49 10.78 1.15 2.94
N ASN A 50 9.75 1.59 3.67
CA ASN A 50 9.86 2.72 4.59
C ASN A 50 10.86 2.42 5.72
N ASP A 51 10.71 1.31 6.45
CA ASP A 51 11.69 0.88 7.48
C ASP A 51 13.12 0.75 6.90
N HIS A 52 13.25 0.25 5.67
CA HIS A 52 14.54 0.16 4.99
C HIS A 52 15.16 1.54 4.75
N ALA A 53 14.39 2.46 4.16
CA ALA A 53 14.85 3.81 3.87
C ALA A 53 15.19 4.59 5.16
N ASP A 54 14.36 4.45 6.19
CA ASP A 54 14.55 5.14 7.47
C ASP A 54 15.74 4.60 8.27
N ALA A 55 16.09 3.31 8.08
CA ALA A 55 17.35 2.77 8.57
C ALA A 55 18.57 3.33 7.82
N LEU A 56 18.47 3.63 6.53
CA LEU A 56 19.57 4.19 5.74
C LEU A 56 19.78 5.69 5.99
N ASN A 57 18.70 6.44 6.16
CA ASN A 57 18.76 7.89 6.38
C ASN A 57 18.89 8.26 7.89
N GLY A 58 18.72 7.29 8.80
CA GLY A 58 18.86 7.47 10.24
C GLY A 58 17.64 8.05 10.96
N ALA A 59 16.51 8.27 10.28
CA ALA A 59 15.32 8.91 10.84
C ALA A 59 14.74 8.15 12.03
N ASP A 60 14.58 6.83 11.92
CA ASP A 60 14.04 6.01 13.00
C ASP A 60 14.99 5.90 14.21
N ALA A 61 16.31 6.01 13.98
CA ALA A 61 17.31 6.02 15.04
C ALA A 61 17.33 7.35 15.80
N ALA A 62 17.12 8.46 15.09
CA ALA A 62 16.98 9.79 15.69
C ALA A 62 15.70 9.92 16.52
N ASN A 63 14.67 9.12 16.22
CA ASN A 63 13.42 9.10 16.96
C ASN A 63 13.57 8.34 18.31
N THR A 64 13.99 9.06 19.35
CA THR A 64 14.21 8.53 20.70
C THR A 64 13.00 8.70 21.64
N GLN A 65 12.07 9.61 21.29
CA GLN A 65 10.88 9.97 22.09
C GLN A 65 9.56 9.57 21.41
N GLY A 66 9.63 8.69 20.40
CA GLY A 66 8.48 8.32 19.59
C GLY A 66 7.39 7.59 20.36
N LEU A 67 6.13 7.90 20.02
CA LEU A 67 4.96 7.15 20.48
C LEU A 67 4.87 5.84 19.70
N PHE A 68 5.36 4.74 20.27
CA PHE A 68 5.19 3.41 19.70
C PHE A 68 3.73 2.93 19.88
N PRO A 69 3.07 2.32 18.88
CA PRO A 69 3.59 1.87 17.58
C PRO A 69 3.42 2.86 16.41
N PHE A 70 3.10 4.13 16.67
CA PHE A 70 2.71 5.09 15.64
C PHE A 70 3.90 5.78 14.96
N THR A 71 5.01 6.00 15.67
CA THR A 71 6.18 6.72 15.17
C THR A 71 7.48 5.93 15.41
N GLY A 72 8.51 6.17 14.59
CA GLY A 72 9.84 5.56 14.75
C GLY A 72 9.97 4.15 14.17
N GLY A 73 9.10 3.84 13.21
CA GLY A 73 9.13 2.60 12.44
C GLY A 73 8.80 1.33 13.23
N SER A 74 9.11 0.17 12.65
CA SER A 74 8.91 -1.11 13.36
C SER A 74 9.92 -1.34 14.48
N ARG A 75 11.00 -0.54 14.54
CA ARG A 75 12.13 -0.64 15.48
C ARG A 75 12.93 -1.94 15.39
N LEU A 76 12.65 -2.82 14.41
CA LEU A 76 13.34 -4.10 14.29
C LEU A 76 14.80 -3.95 13.86
N VAL A 77 15.11 -2.98 13.00
CA VAL A 77 16.49 -2.69 12.60
C VAL A 77 17.25 -2.03 13.75
N GLN A 78 16.62 -1.05 14.41
CA GLN A 78 17.20 -0.33 15.55
C GLN A 78 17.45 -1.24 16.75
N GLY A 79 16.58 -2.25 16.96
CA GLY A 79 16.75 -3.29 17.97
C GLY A 79 17.70 -4.42 17.57
N GLY A 80 18.31 -4.38 16.38
CA GLY A 80 19.25 -5.41 15.91
C GLY A 80 18.62 -6.77 15.59
N VAL A 81 17.28 -6.85 15.52
CA VAL A 81 16.56 -8.11 15.24
C VAL A 81 16.76 -8.53 13.79
N VAL A 82 16.78 -7.56 12.87
CA VAL A 82 17.02 -7.78 11.43
C VAL A 82 17.87 -6.67 10.85
N GLN A 83 18.45 -6.92 9.67
CA GLN A 83 19.20 -5.91 8.95
C GLN A 83 18.29 -5.12 8.00
N ALA A 84 18.67 -3.88 7.69
CA ALA A 84 17.94 -3.05 6.73
C ALA A 84 17.77 -3.76 5.38
N ARG A 85 18.76 -4.53 4.92
CA ARG A 85 18.68 -5.31 3.67
C ARG A 85 17.59 -6.38 3.69
N ASP A 86 17.28 -6.94 4.86
CA ASP A 86 16.25 -7.97 4.99
C ASP A 86 14.87 -7.36 4.75
N MET A 87 14.64 -6.14 5.26
CA MET A 87 13.41 -5.39 5.01
C MET A 87 13.18 -5.17 3.51
N ARG A 88 14.22 -4.70 2.80
CA ARG A 88 14.18 -4.52 1.34
C ARG A 88 13.88 -5.84 0.62
N ASN A 89 14.56 -6.92 0.98
CA ASN A 89 14.42 -8.20 0.30
C ASN A 89 13.00 -8.77 0.45
N VAL A 90 12.40 -8.68 1.65
CA VAL A 90 11.02 -9.11 1.86
C VAL A 90 10.03 -8.19 1.14
N ALA A 91 10.27 -6.87 1.13
CA ALA A 91 9.43 -5.96 0.34
C ALA A 91 9.42 -6.31 -1.15
N LEU A 92 10.60 -6.60 -1.72
CA LEU A 92 10.73 -7.04 -3.12
C LEU A 92 10.04 -8.39 -3.36
N ALA A 93 10.13 -9.33 -2.42
CA ALA A 93 9.43 -10.61 -2.52
C ALA A 93 7.90 -10.43 -2.50
N LEU A 94 7.38 -9.57 -1.62
CA LEU A 94 5.95 -9.24 -1.57
C LEU A 94 5.47 -8.58 -2.86
N LEU A 95 6.24 -7.61 -3.39
CA LEU A 95 5.93 -6.96 -4.68
C LEU A 95 5.94 -7.99 -5.82
N ALA A 96 6.96 -8.85 -5.88
CA ALA A 96 7.06 -9.89 -6.90
C ALA A 96 5.89 -10.89 -6.85
N LEU A 97 5.43 -11.25 -5.66
CA LEU A 97 4.25 -12.11 -5.47
C LEU A 97 2.93 -11.39 -5.78
N ALA A 98 2.85 -10.08 -5.56
CA ALA A 98 1.65 -9.30 -5.83
C ALA A 98 1.41 -9.08 -7.34
N VAL A 99 2.49 -8.97 -8.13
CA VAL A 99 2.41 -8.71 -9.58
C VAL A 99 1.55 -9.74 -10.32
N PRO A 100 1.76 -11.07 -10.20
CA PRO A 100 0.92 -12.06 -10.87
C PRO A 100 -0.56 -11.95 -10.51
N GLY A 101 -0.89 -11.70 -9.24
CA GLY A 101 -2.27 -11.51 -8.80
C GLY A 101 -2.89 -10.23 -9.38
N GLY A 102 -2.13 -9.14 -9.43
CA GLY A 102 -2.57 -7.88 -10.06
C GLY A 102 -2.79 -8.03 -11.56
N LEU A 103 -1.93 -8.80 -12.25
CA LEU A 103 -2.11 -9.13 -13.66
C LEU A 103 -3.36 -9.99 -13.87
N TRP A 104 -3.59 -10.99 -13.01
CA TRP A 104 -4.81 -11.80 -13.07
C TRP A 104 -6.06 -10.94 -12.88
N LEU A 105 -6.09 -10.04 -11.90
CA LEU A 105 -7.20 -9.10 -11.72
C LEU A 105 -7.40 -8.19 -12.93
N THR A 106 -6.31 -7.73 -13.55
CA THR A 106 -6.36 -6.88 -14.75
C THR A 106 -7.03 -7.61 -15.92
N LEU A 107 -6.70 -8.89 -16.12
CA LEU A 107 -7.30 -9.74 -17.16
C LEU A 107 -8.79 -10.03 -16.91
N HIS A 108 -9.24 -10.04 -15.66
CA HIS A 108 -10.60 -10.41 -15.25
C HIS A 108 -11.46 -9.20 -14.83
N SER A 109 -10.96 -7.98 -15.04
CA SER A 109 -11.69 -6.75 -14.72
C SER A 109 -11.58 -5.74 -15.86
N SER A 110 -10.42 -5.09 -16.00
CA SER A 110 -10.14 -4.19 -17.13
C SER A 110 -8.64 -3.86 -17.21
N PRO A 111 -8.10 -3.66 -18.43
CA PRO A 111 -6.70 -3.27 -18.64
C PRO A 111 -6.27 -2.01 -17.90
N ALA A 112 -7.18 -1.07 -17.66
CA ALA A 112 -6.83 0.19 -16.97
C ALA A 112 -6.45 -0.02 -15.49
N LEU A 113 -6.81 -1.17 -14.89
CA LEU A 113 -6.39 -1.53 -13.54
C LEU A 113 -4.86 -1.60 -13.42
N LEU A 114 -4.17 -1.93 -14.51
CA LEU A 114 -2.70 -1.95 -14.55
C LEU A 114 -2.12 -0.57 -14.21
N LEU A 115 -2.73 0.51 -14.72
CA LEU A 115 -2.28 1.88 -14.43
C LEU A 115 -2.50 2.24 -12.96
N VAL A 116 -3.63 1.83 -12.38
CA VAL A 116 -3.92 2.04 -10.94
C VAL A 116 -2.90 1.31 -10.07
N GLY A 117 -2.62 0.05 -10.38
CA GLY A 117 -1.62 -0.76 -9.66
C GLY A 117 -0.21 -0.18 -9.76
N LEU A 118 0.22 0.19 -10.97
CA LEU A 118 1.53 0.81 -11.20
C LEU A 118 1.66 2.15 -10.49
N ALA A 119 0.63 3.00 -10.52
CA ALA A 119 0.61 4.27 -9.79
C ALA A 119 0.73 4.07 -8.28
N GLY A 120 -0.02 3.10 -7.72
CA GLY A 120 0.06 2.76 -6.30
C GLY A 120 1.45 2.23 -5.89
N MET A 121 2.03 1.33 -6.68
CA MET A 121 3.39 0.81 -6.44
C MET A 121 4.44 1.92 -6.54
N LEU A 122 4.32 2.80 -7.53
CA LEU A 122 5.21 3.95 -7.70
C LEU A 122 5.12 4.90 -6.51
N LEU A 123 3.91 5.22 -6.05
CA LEU A 123 3.72 6.06 -4.86
C LEU A 123 4.30 5.41 -3.61
N GLY A 124 4.06 4.11 -3.39
CA GLY A 124 4.61 3.38 -2.25
C GLY A 124 6.14 3.39 -2.22
N TRP A 125 6.79 3.25 -3.38
CA TRP A 125 8.24 3.40 -3.49
C TRP A 125 8.69 4.86 -3.30
N ALA A 126 8.08 5.79 -4.03
CA ALA A 126 8.44 7.22 -4.05
C ALA A 126 8.28 7.88 -2.68
N TYR A 127 7.36 7.38 -1.85
CA TYR A 127 7.11 7.86 -0.50
C TYR A 127 8.40 7.91 0.33
N SER A 128 9.20 6.85 0.29
CA SER A 128 10.40 6.71 1.15
C SER A 128 11.72 6.64 0.40
N MET A 129 11.75 6.14 -0.83
CA MET A 129 13.00 5.81 -1.51
C MET A 129 13.59 6.98 -2.33
N PRO A 130 14.92 7.17 -2.33
CA PRO A 130 15.59 8.08 -3.26
C PRO A 130 15.41 7.66 -4.73
N PRO A 131 15.42 8.61 -5.68
CA PRO A 131 15.69 10.05 -5.49
C PRO A 131 14.47 10.87 -5.10
N LEU A 132 13.28 10.29 -4.94
CA LEU A 132 12.05 11.05 -4.66
C LEU A 132 11.87 11.34 -3.18
N ALA A 133 11.89 10.32 -2.32
CA ALA A 133 11.78 10.42 -0.86
C ALA A 133 10.74 11.47 -0.41
N LEU A 134 9.52 11.36 -0.94
CA LEU A 134 8.47 12.39 -0.83
C LEU A 134 8.15 12.77 0.62
N MET A 135 8.16 11.78 1.54
CA MET A 135 7.96 11.99 2.97
C MET A 135 8.95 13.00 3.55
N SER A 136 10.23 12.90 3.18
CA SER A 136 11.29 13.80 3.65
C SER A 136 11.25 15.19 2.99
N ARG A 137 10.36 15.42 2.03
CA ARG A 137 10.20 16.67 1.27
C ARG A 137 8.90 17.40 1.55
N GLY A 138 8.18 17.04 2.61
CA GLY A 138 6.89 17.62 2.95
C GLY A 138 5.73 17.18 2.05
N LEU A 139 5.94 16.18 1.19
CA LEU A 139 4.92 15.63 0.30
C LEU A 139 4.37 14.29 0.80
N GLY A 140 4.69 13.89 2.03
CA GLY A 140 4.32 12.62 2.62
C GLY A 140 2.80 12.44 2.75
N GLU A 141 2.11 13.41 3.32
CA GLU A 141 0.64 13.35 3.50
C GLU A 141 -0.10 13.27 2.17
N LEU A 142 0.35 14.05 1.18
CA LEU A 142 -0.20 13.99 -0.18
C LEU A 142 -0.01 12.61 -0.80
N ALA A 143 1.20 12.04 -0.71
CA ALA A 143 1.49 10.72 -1.25
C ALA A 143 0.65 9.62 -0.57
N VAL A 144 0.48 9.70 0.75
CA VAL A 144 -0.37 8.79 1.54
C VAL A 144 -1.84 8.92 1.12
N GLY A 145 -2.36 10.14 1.03
CA GLY A 145 -3.74 10.40 0.59
C GLY A 145 -4.01 9.87 -0.83
N LEU A 146 -3.08 10.11 -1.76
CA LEU A 146 -3.18 9.58 -3.12
C LEU A 146 -3.12 8.04 -3.15
N ALA A 147 -2.25 7.42 -2.36
CA ALA A 147 -2.14 5.97 -2.28
C ALA A 147 -3.44 5.33 -1.74
N TRP A 148 -4.04 5.91 -0.71
CA TRP A 148 -5.32 5.45 -0.17
C TRP A 148 -6.49 5.69 -1.11
N GLY A 149 -6.57 6.86 -1.75
CA GLY A 149 -7.58 7.13 -2.76
C GLY A 149 -7.52 6.14 -3.93
N LEU A 150 -6.31 5.86 -4.43
CA LEU A 150 -6.10 4.83 -5.46
C LEU A 150 -6.49 3.42 -4.98
N MET A 151 -6.28 3.12 -3.70
CA MET A 151 -6.70 1.85 -3.11
C MET A 151 -8.22 1.69 -3.16
N VAL A 152 -8.97 2.71 -2.74
CA VAL A 152 -10.44 2.70 -2.74
C VAL A 152 -10.98 2.61 -4.17
N VAL A 153 -10.45 3.44 -5.07
CA VAL A 153 -10.80 3.43 -6.50
C VAL A 153 -10.46 2.09 -7.14
N GLY A 154 -9.28 1.54 -6.87
CA GLY A 154 -8.86 0.25 -7.40
C GLY A 154 -9.74 -0.89 -6.93
N ALA A 155 -10.12 -0.93 -5.64
CA ALA A 155 -10.98 -1.96 -5.09
C ALA A 155 -12.40 -1.91 -5.67
N ASP A 156 -12.94 -0.72 -5.94
CA ASP A 156 -14.19 -0.54 -6.67
C ASP A 156 -14.05 -0.98 -8.14
N TYR A 157 -12.98 -0.52 -8.81
CA TYR A 157 -12.72 -0.75 -10.22
C TYR A 157 -12.57 -2.24 -10.55
N VAL A 158 -11.89 -3.02 -9.69
CA VAL A 158 -11.76 -4.48 -9.84
C VAL A 158 -13.14 -5.14 -9.97
N GLN A 159 -14.11 -4.69 -9.20
CA GLN A 159 -15.45 -5.26 -9.18
C GLN A 159 -16.28 -4.82 -10.39
N ARG A 160 -16.27 -3.51 -10.68
CA ARG A 160 -17.11 -2.91 -11.73
C ARG A 160 -16.57 -3.09 -13.15
N GLY A 161 -15.25 -3.16 -13.32
CA GLY A 161 -14.58 -3.13 -14.62
C GLY A 161 -14.62 -1.77 -15.34
N GLN A 162 -15.18 -0.74 -14.71
CA GLN A 162 -15.33 0.61 -15.28
C GLN A 162 -15.13 1.68 -14.20
N PHE A 163 -14.74 2.87 -14.63
CA PHE A 163 -14.43 3.97 -13.72
C PHE A 163 -15.70 4.63 -13.18
N ALA A 164 -15.68 5.03 -11.91
CA ALA A 164 -16.76 5.73 -11.24
C ALA A 164 -16.21 6.83 -10.33
N LEU A 165 -16.96 7.93 -10.19
CA LEU A 165 -16.61 9.03 -9.29
C LEU A 165 -16.98 8.74 -7.82
N ALA A 166 -17.97 7.88 -7.58
CA ALA A 166 -18.41 7.52 -6.23
C ALA A 166 -17.27 7.07 -5.28
N PRO A 167 -16.36 6.15 -5.67
CA PRO A 167 -15.25 5.74 -4.81
C PRO A 167 -14.24 6.87 -4.54
N LEU A 168 -14.11 7.86 -5.43
CA LEU A 168 -13.23 9.02 -5.19
C LEU A 168 -13.76 9.95 -4.11
N ALA A 169 -15.09 10.04 -3.95
CA ALA A 169 -15.70 10.89 -2.92
C ALA A 169 -15.75 10.20 -1.54
N ALA A 170 -15.59 8.88 -1.51
CA ALA A 170 -15.66 8.07 -0.29
C ALA A 170 -14.28 7.79 0.35
N GLY A 171 -13.19 8.03 -0.39
CA GLY A 171 -11.81 7.89 0.07
C GLY A 171 -11.14 9.24 0.28
#